data_AF-U5D5C0-F1
#
_entry.id   AF-U5D5C0-F1
#
_cell.length_a   1.000
_cell.length_b   1.000
_cell.length_c   1.000
_cell.angle_alpha   90.00
_cell.angle_beta   90.00
_cell.angle_gamma   90.00
#
_symmetry.space_group_name_H-M   'P 1'
#
loop_
_entity.id
_entity.type
_entity.pdbx_description
1 polymer ?
#
loop_
_entity_poly.entity_id
_entity_poly.type
_entity_poly.pdbx_seq_one_letter_code
_entity_poly.pdbx_strand_id
1 'polypeptide(L)'
;MVWVREKEETEKLPMDLLDALNQLEEGLKDNIKKLCSFDKYEQEVLLGHLDWSPMHRDPVFWRENITNFEENDFQIVRVLLTILDTSTDPRALAVACYDLSQFIQYHPAGRGILSDLKAKDWVMKLMNHENPEVIKNALLGIQRLFLGAKYASFLQA
;
A
#
# COMPACT_ATOMS: atom_id res chain seq x y z
N MET A 1 15.29 47.69 -29.35
CA MET A 1 15.97 46.38 -29.36
C MET A 1 16.41 45.94 -27.96
N VAL A 2 17.11 46.76 -27.18
CA VAL A 2 17.58 46.40 -25.82
C VAL A 2 16.42 46.01 -24.86
N TRP A 3 15.36 46.82 -24.82
CA TRP A 3 14.16 46.56 -24.00
C TRP A 3 13.37 45.29 -24.37
N VAL A 4 13.49 44.80 -25.61
CA VAL A 4 12.82 43.56 -26.06
C VAL A 4 13.63 42.34 -25.59
N ARG A 5 14.96 42.44 -25.62
CA ARG A 5 15.88 41.40 -25.15
C ARG A 5 15.80 41.18 -23.64
N GLU A 6 15.81 42.25 -22.84
CA GLU A 6 15.65 42.13 -21.39
C GLU A 6 14.29 41.51 -21.02
N LYS A 7 13.22 41.89 -21.73
CA LYS A 7 11.89 41.31 -21.50
C LYS A 7 11.85 39.82 -21.85
N GLU A 8 12.43 39.41 -22.99
CA GLU A 8 12.59 38.00 -23.36
C GLU A 8 13.46 37.20 -22.38
N GLU A 9 14.54 37.78 -21.85
CA GLU A 9 15.40 37.11 -20.84
C GLU A 9 14.68 36.96 -19.50
N THR A 10 13.91 37.97 -19.06
CA THR A 10 13.09 37.89 -17.83
C THR A 10 11.91 36.93 -17.93
N GLU A 11 11.40 36.65 -19.14
CA GLU A 11 10.29 35.72 -19.38
C GLU A 11 10.78 34.28 -19.67
N LYS A 12 12.04 34.11 -20.10
CA LYS A 12 12.69 32.80 -20.24
C LYS A 12 13.11 32.19 -18.90
N LEU A 13 13.63 33.00 -17.96
CA LEU A 13 14.08 32.49 -16.65
C LEU A 13 12.99 31.74 -15.85
N PRO A 14 11.73 32.20 -15.80
CA PRO A 14 10.62 31.48 -15.17
C PRO A 14 10.21 30.22 -15.94
N MET A 15 10.30 30.26 -17.28
CA MET A 15 10.00 29.10 -18.12
C MET A 15 11.04 27.98 -17.93
N ASP A 16 12.32 28.32 -17.94
CA ASP A 16 13.41 27.36 -17.73
C ASP A 16 13.33 26.72 -16.33
N LEU A 17 12.93 27.49 -15.32
CA LEU A 17 12.72 26.98 -13.96
C LEU A 17 11.51 26.04 -13.89
N LEU A 18 10.42 26.38 -14.58
CA LEU A 18 9.23 25.53 -14.64
C LEU A 18 9.53 24.21 -15.36
N ASP A 19 10.28 24.27 -16.47
CA ASP A 19 10.71 23.08 -17.22
C ASP A 19 11.65 22.19 -16.39
N ALA A 20 12.57 22.79 -15.64
CA ALA A 20 13.45 22.05 -14.72
C ALA A 20 12.64 21.36 -13.60
N LEU A 21 11.61 22.02 -13.06
CA LEU A 21 10.71 21.42 -12.07
C LEU A 21 9.91 20.25 -12.66
N ASN A 22 9.38 20.41 -13.87
CA ASN A 22 8.65 19.34 -14.57
C ASN A 22 9.54 18.12 -14.84
N GLN A 23 10.78 18.34 -15.31
CA GLN A 23 11.75 17.26 -15.52
C GLN A 23 12.12 16.53 -14.22
N LEU A 24 12.29 17.28 -13.12
CA LEU A 24 12.53 16.67 -11.81
C LEU A 24 11.31 15.86 -11.35
N GLU A 25 10.10 16.38 -11.54
CA GLU A 25 8.85 15.69 -11.19
C GLU A 25 8.70 14.38 -11.97
N GLU A 26 8.95 14.40 -13.29
CA GLU A 26 8.93 13.19 -14.13
C GLU A 26 9.98 12.18 -13.68
N GLY A 27 11.22 12.62 -13.44
CA GLY A 27 12.30 11.77 -12.95
C GLY A 27 11.99 11.15 -11.59
N LEU A 28 11.35 11.89 -10.68
CA LEU A 28 10.89 11.38 -9.40
C LEU A 28 9.78 10.34 -9.56
N LYS A 29 8.79 10.58 -10.44
CA LYS A 29 7.71 9.62 -10.72
C LYS A 29 8.25 8.30 -11.27
N ASP A 30 9.20 8.37 -12.20
CA ASP A 30 9.82 7.17 -12.79
C ASP A 30 10.66 6.40 -11.77
N ASN A 31 11.37 7.11 -10.91
CA ASN A 31 12.12 6.47 -9.82
C ASN A 31 11.19 5.84 -8.79
N ILE A 32 10.08 6.49 -8.43
CA ILE A 32 9.05 5.91 -7.54
C ILE A 32 8.51 4.62 -8.13
N LYS A 33 8.16 4.59 -9.42
CA LYS A 33 7.70 3.36 -10.09
C LYS A 33 8.72 2.23 -10.00
N LYS A 34 10.01 2.51 -10.25
CA LYS A 34 11.10 1.52 -10.12
C LYS A 34 11.34 1.05 -8.68
N LEU A 35 11.05 1.90 -7.71
CA LEU A 35 11.13 1.55 -6.29
C LEU A 35 9.92 0.75 -5.80
N CYS A 36 8.80 0.80 -6.52
CA CYS A 36 7.55 0.13 -6.17
C CYS A 36 7.30 -1.14 -6.99
N SER A 37 8.28 -2.04 -7.05
CA SER A 37 8.14 -3.34 -7.72
C SER A 37 7.60 -4.41 -6.77
N PHE A 38 6.87 -5.38 -7.32
CA PHE A 38 6.38 -6.51 -6.51
C PHE A 38 7.52 -7.27 -5.81
N ASP A 39 8.64 -7.50 -6.48
CA ASP A 39 9.82 -8.16 -5.89
C ASP A 39 10.32 -7.48 -4.60
N LYS A 40 10.22 -6.14 -4.51
CA LYS A 40 10.64 -5.39 -3.33
C LYS A 40 9.64 -5.53 -2.21
N TYR A 41 8.35 -5.45 -2.53
CA TYR A 41 7.27 -5.72 -1.60
C TYR A 41 7.36 -7.14 -1.04
N GLU A 42 7.57 -8.14 -1.91
CA GLU A 42 7.76 -9.53 -1.52
C GLU A 42 8.95 -9.67 -0.56
N GLN A 43 10.11 -9.11 -0.90
CA GLN A 43 11.28 -9.13 -0.01
C GLN A 43 11.00 -8.48 1.34
N GLU A 44 10.33 -7.33 1.37
CA GLU A 44 9.94 -6.63 2.59
C GLU A 44 9.04 -7.51 3.49
N VAL A 45 8.02 -8.14 2.91
CA VAL A 45 7.11 -9.05 3.61
C VAL A 45 7.85 -10.28 4.14
N LEU A 46 8.66 -10.93 3.29
CA LEU A 46 9.40 -12.15 3.65
C LEU A 46 10.43 -11.92 4.77
N LEU A 47 11.01 -10.71 4.84
CA LEU A 47 11.89 -10.31 5.94
C LEU A 47 11.13 -9.96 7.22
N GLY A 48 9.82 -9.71 7.15
CA GLY A 48 8.98 -9.32 8.28
C GLY A 48 9.21 -7.87 8.75
N HIS A 49 9.95 -7.06 7.99
CA HIS A 49 10.31 -5.69 8.34
C HIS A 49 9.47 -4.69 7.52
N LEU A 50 8.17 -4.67 7.79
CA LEU A 50 7.21 -3.84 7.07
C LEU A 50 7.26 -2.38 7.54
N ASP A 51 7.39 -1.45 6.61
CA ASP A 51 7.24 -0.01 6.84
C ASP A 51 6.25 0.60 5.82
N TRP A 52 5.77 1.80 6.11
CA TRP A 52 4.89 2.50 5.19
C TRP A 52 5.65 3.00 3.96
N SER A 53 5.65 2.18 2.92
CA SER A 53 6.12 2.52 1.58
C SER A 53 4.95 2.76 0.60
N PRO A 54 5.19 3.39 -0.57
CA PRO A 54 4.13 3.61 -1.55
C PRO A 54 3.49 2.30 -2.07
N MET A 55 4.21 1.18 -2.06
CA MET A 55 3.70 -0.14 -2.49
C MET A 55 2.45 -0.55 -1.69
N HIS A 56 2.45 -0.32 -0.39
CA HIS A 56 1.29 -0.63 0.46
C HIS A 56 0.08 0.23 0.12
N ARG A 57 0.29 1.50 -0.25
CA ARG A 57 -0.80 2.49 -0.36
C ARG A 57 -1.30 2.73 -1.77
N ASP A 58 -0.52 2.39 -2.79
CA ASP A 58 -0.84 2.69 -4.19
C ASP A 58 -1.90 1.73 -4.76
N PRO A 59 -3.11 2.22 -5.12
CA PRO A 59 -4.13 1.40 -5.76
C PRO A 59 -3.71 0.79 -7.11
N VAL A 60 -2.75 1.39 -7.81
CA VAL A 60 -2.22 0.86 -9.08
C VAL A 60 -1.38 -0.39 -8.81
N PHE A 61 -0.44 -0.31 -7.85
CA PHE A 61 0.37 -1.46 -7.41
C PHE A 61 -0.51 -2.67 -7.09
N TRP A 62 -1.55 -2.49 -6.27
CA TRP A 62 -2.44 -3.60 -5.91
C TRP A 62 -3.20 -4.16 -7.10
N ARG A 63 -3.73 -3.31 -7.99
CA ARG A 63 -4.46 -3.79 -9.18
C ARG A 63 -3.57 -4.57 -10.14
N GLU A 64 -2.33 -4.16 -10.32
CA GLU A 64 -1.39 -4.78 -11.26
C GLU A 64 -0.80 -6.09 -10.72
N ASN A 65 -0.59 -6.20 -9.40
CA ASN A 65 0.16 -7.31 -8.80
C ASN A 65 -0.71 -8.29 -8.01
N ILE A 66 -2.04 -8.11 -7.94
CA ILE A 66 -2.89 -8.92 -7.07
C ILE A 66 -2.81 -10.43 -7.36
N THR A 67 -2.60 -10.82 -8.62
CA THR A 67 -2.47 -12.23 -9.02
C THR A 67 -1.17 -12.85 -8.51
N ASN A 68 -0.11 -12.06 -8.32
CA ASN A 68 1.17 -12.56 -7.83
C ASN A 68 1.05 -13.05 -6.37
N PHE A 69 0.06 -12.58 -5.61
CA PHE A 69 -0.23 -13.08 -4.27
C PHE A 69 -0.74 -14.53 -4.25
N GLU A 70 -1.14 -15.09 -5.40
CA GLU A 70 -1.53 -16.52 -5.51
C GLU A 70 -0.31 -17.46 -5.56
N GLU A 71 0.89 -16.92 -5.83
CA GLU A 71 2.11 -17.71 -5.96
C GLU A 71 2.49 -18.43 -4.65
N ASN A 72 3.15 -19.58 -4.81
CA ASN A 72 3.67 -20.40 -3.71
C ASN A 72 2.62 -20.71 -2.63
N ASP A 73 1.39 -21.05 -3.05
CA ASP A 73 0.26 -21.33 -2.16
C ASP A 73 -0.03 -20.14 -1.20
N PHE A 74 -0.15 -18.94 -1.79
CA PHE A 74 -0.40 -17.71 -1.06
C PHE A 74 0.66 -17.38 -0.01
N GLN A 75 1.94 -17.65 -0.30
CA GLN A 75 3.05 -17.50 0.64
C GLN A 75 3.06 -16.12 1.30
N ILE A 76 2.94 -15.05 0.51
CA ILE A 76 2.93 -13.67 0.99
C ILE A 76 1.81 -13.44 2.00
N VAL A 77 0.60 -13.91 1.68
CA VAL A 77 -0.56 -13.80 2.58
C VAL A 77 -0.31 -14.56 3.88
N ARG A 78 0.25 -15.78 3.81
CA ARG A 78 0.59 -16.58 4.98
C ARG A 78 1.66 -15.93 5.85
N VAL A 79 2.65 -15.28 5.25
CA VAL A 79 3.68 -14.53 5.99
C VAL A 79 3.07 -13.29 6.65
N LEU A 80 2.21 -12.53 5.98
CA LEU A 80 1.45 -11.44 6.61
C LEU A 80 0.66 -11.92 7.83
N LEU A 81 0.00 -13.08 7.75
CA LEU A 81 -0.68 -13.68 8.90
C LEU A 81 0.29 -14.09 10.01
N THR A 82 1.46 -14.61 9.67
CA THR A 82 2.52 -14.96 10.64
C THR A 82 3.01 -13.72 11.37
N ILE A 83 3.15 -12.59 10.67
CA ILE A 83 3.52 -11.30 11.26
C ILE A 83 2.45 -10.86 12.27
N LEU A 84 1.15 -11.02 11.97
CA LEU A 84 0.08 -10.68 12.92
C LEU A 84 0.15 -11.48 14.23
N ASP A 85 0.61 -12.73 14.18
CA ASP A 85 0.72 -13.56 15.38
C ASP A 85 2.01 -13.31 16.17
N THR A 86 3.13 -13.17 15.46
CA THR A 86 4.48 -13.27 16.04
C THR A 86 5.20 -11.93 16.23
N SER A 87 4.84 -10.90 15.46
CA SER A 87 5.52 -9.61 15.55
C SER A 87 5.10 -8.85 16.81
N THR A 88 6.08 -8.15 17.40
CA THR A 88 5.84 -7.19 18.48
C THR A 88 6.03 -5.74 18.00
N ASP A 89 6.43 -5.54 16.75
CA ASP A 89 6.56 -4.22 16.16
C ASP A 89 5.17 -3.69 15.75
N PRO A 90 4.67 -2.63 16.41
CA PRO A 90 3.36 -2.07 16.09
C PRO A 90 3.27 -1.58 14.64
N ARG A 91 4.39 -1.15 14.05
CA ARG A 91 4.38 -0.69 12.66
C ARG A 91 4.16 -1.86 11.71
N ALA A 92 4.94 -2.92 11.83
CA ALA A 92 4.75 -4.11 11.02
C ALA A 92 3.34 -4.72 11.17
N LEU A 93 2.79 -4.74 12.39
CA LEU A 93 1.42 -5.19 12.65
C LEU A 93 0.37 -4.31 11.94
N ALA A 94 0.54 -2.98 11.98
CA ALA A 94 -0.37 -2.04 11.34
C ALA A 94 -0.35 -2.19 9.81
N VAL A 95 0.84 -2.28 9.22
CA VAL A 95 1.02 -2.48 7.77
C VAL A 95 0.45 -3.83 7.34
N ALA A 96 0.74 -4.91 8.06
CA ALA A 96 0.23 -6.24 7.73
C ALA A 96 -1.30 -6.31 7.82
N CYS A 97 -1.92 -5.70 8.84
CA CYS A 97 -3.38 -5.60 8.93
C CYS A 97 -3.96 -4.85 7.72
N TYR A 98 -3.32 -3.76 7.33
CA TYR A 98 -3.74 -2.97 6.20
C TYR A 98 -3.63 -3.75 4.90
N ASP A 99 -2.49 -4.39 4.64
CA ASP A 99 -2.24 -5.16 3.42
C ASP A 99 -3.22 -6.32 3.24
N LEU A 100 -3.55 -7.05 4.31
CA LEU A 100 -4.59 -8.08 4.26
C LEU A 100 -5.95 -7.48 3.89
N SER A 101 -6.24 -6.28 4.39
CA SER A 101 -7.46 -5.55 4.02
C SER A 101 -7.45 -5.15 2.54
N GLN A 102 -6.29 -4.78 1.98
CA GLN A 102 -6.13 -4.46 0.56
C GLN A 102 -6.27 -5.71 -0.29
N PHE A 103 -5.69 -6.84 0.13
CA PHE A 103 -5.87 -8.12 -0.55
C PHE A 103 -7.35 -8.49 -0.69
N ILE A 104 -8.17 -8.31 0.35
CA ILE A 104 -9.63 -8.52 0.26
C ILE A 104 -10.28 -7.55 -0.75
N GLN A 105 -9.82 -6.31 -0.80
CA GLN A 105 -10.40 -5.28 -1.67
C GLN A 105 -10.11 -5.56 -3.15
N TYR A 106 -8.90 -6.00 -3.48
CA TYR A 106 -8.47 -6.14 -4.87
C TYR A 106 -8.58 -7.57 -5.40
N HIS A 107 -8.48 -8.60 -4.54
CA HIS A 107 -8.58 -10.00 -4.97
C HIS A 107 -10.05 -10.47 -4.98
N PRO A 108 -10.60 -10.95 -6.11
CA PRO A 108 -12.00 -11.37 -6.19
C PRO A 108 -12.41 -12.42 -5.15
N ALA A 109 -11.51 -13.38 -4.88
CA ALA A 109 -11.70 -14.41 -3.86
C ALA A 109 -11.05 -14.08 -2.50
N GLY A 110 -10.51 -12.87 -2.31
CA GLY A 110 -9.63 -12.54 -1.18
C GLY A 110 -10.27 -12.78 0.19
N ARG A 111 -11.57 -12.47 0.33
CA ARG A 111 -12.33 -12.78 1.55
C ARG A 111 -12.40 -14.29 1.83
N GLY A 112 -12.69 -15.09 0.81
CA GLY A 112 -12.80 -16.55 0.95
C GLY A 112 -11.46 -17.14 1.38
N ILE A 113 -10.40 -16.77 0.66
CA ILE A 113 -9.02 -17.20 0.92
C ILE A 113 -8.62 -16.86 2.37
N LEU A 114 -8.80 -15.60 2.82
CA LEU A 114 -8.45 -15.23 4.19
C LEU A 114 -9.32 -15.90 5.25
N SER A 115 -10.57 -16.24 4.92
CA SER A 115 -11.43 -17.01 5.82
C SER A 115 -10.93 -18.45 5.98
N ASP A 116 -10.54 -19.09 4.88
CA ASP A 116 -9.98 -20.45 4.86
C ASP A 116 -8.63 -20.51 5.58
N LEU A 117 -7.82 -19.45 5.46
CA LEU A 117 -6.57 -19.26 6.20
C LEU A 117 -6.77 -18.83 7.66
N LYS A 118 -8.01 -18.76 8.15
CA LYS A 118 -8.37 -18.40 9.53
C LYS A 118 -7.83 -17.02 9.97
N ALA A 119 -7.74 -16.07 9.04
CA ALA A 119 -7.24 -14.71 9.30
C ALA A 119 -8.03 -13.95 10.38
N LYS A 120 -9.33 -14.29 10.53
CA LYS A 120 -10.25 -13.62 11.44
C LYS A 120 -9.74 -13.58 12.87
N ASP A 121 -9.28 -14.70 13.41
CA ASP A 121 -8.89 -14.79 14.82
C ASP A 121 -7.65 -13.92 15.09
N TRP A 122 -6.71 -13.89 14.14
CA TRP A 122 -5.51 -13.06 14.19
C TRP A 122 -5.83 -11.57 14.14
N VAL A 123 -6.68 -11.13 13.22
CA VAL A 123 -7.07 -9.72 13.10
C VAL A 123 -7.90 -9.27 14.30
N MET A 124 -8.79 -10.11 14.83
CA MET A 124 -9.59 -9.78 16.02
C MET A 124 -8.74 -9.58 17.27
N LYS A 125 -7.67 -10.38 17.45
CA LYS A 125 -6.72 -10.23 18.55
C LYS A 125 -6.13 -8.81 18.59
N LEU A 126 -5.82 -8.24 17.42
CA LEU A 126 -5.18 -6.93 17.29
C LEU A 126 -6.12 -5.73 17.44
N MET A 127 -7.44 -5.92 17.45
CA MET A 127 -8.40 -4.84 17.71
C MET A 127 -8.30 -4.26 19.13
N ASN A 128 -7.71 -5.01 20.07
CA ASN A 128 -7.47 -4.57 21.45
C ASN A 128 -5.98 -4.24 21.71
N HIS A 129 -5.19 -4.04 20.66
CA HIS A 129 -3.77 -3.69 20.79
C HIS A 129 -3.61 -2.30 21.44
N GLU A 130 -2.50 -2.04 22.14
CA GLU A 130 -2.27 -0.74 22.81
C GLU A 130 -2.01 0.40 21.82
N ASN A 131 -1.41 0.09 20.67
CA ASN A 131 -1.11 1.05 19.62
C ASN A 131 -2.37 1.40 18.79
N PRO A 132 -2.80 2.68 18.74
CA PRO A 132 -3.99 3.10 18.00
C PRO A 132 -3.94 2.85 16.48
N GLU A 133 -2.77 2.87 15.87
CA GLU A 133 -2.60 2.60 14.43
C GLU A 133 -2.84 1.12 14.12
N VAL A 134 -2.39 0.22 14.98
CA VAL A 134 -2.69 -1.22 14.90
C VAL A 134 -4.20 -1.43 15.03
N ILE A 135 -4.83 -0.84 16.05
CA ILE A 135 -6.29 -0.93 16.26
C ILE A 135 -7.03 -0.47 14.99
N LYS A 136 -6.67 0.71 14.45
CA LYS A 136 -7.30 1.28 13.26
C LYS A 136 -7.24 0.32 12.07
N ASN A 137 -6.07 -0.24 11.78
CA ASN A 137 -5.89 -1.12 10.63
C ASN A 137 -6.52 -2.50 10.86
N ALA A 138 -6.50 -3.02 12.08
CA ALA A 138 -7.21 -4.26 12.44
C ALA A 138 -8.73 -4.09 12.28
N LEU A 139 -9.29 -2.95 12.70
CA LEU A 139 -10.71 -2.63 12.50
C LEU A 139 -11.07 -2.53 11.01
N LEU A 140 -10.21 -1.94 10.18
CA LEU A 140 -10.41 -1.92 8.73
C LEU A 140 -10.42 -3.35 8.15
N GLY A 141 -9.45 -4.18 8.55
CA GLY A 141 -9.35 -5.58 8.13
C GLY A 141 -10.59 -6.38 8.51
N ILE A 142 -11.08 -6.24 9.75
CA ILE A 142 -12.26 -6.94 10.21
C ILE A 142 -13.53 -6.48 9.49
N GLN A 143 -13.67 -5.18 9.25
CA GLN A 143 -14.80 -4.63 8.49
C GLN A 143 -14.85 -5.25 7.08
N ARG A 144 -13.72 -5.37 6.39
CA ARG A 144 -13.68 -5.96 5.04
C ARG A 144 -13.90 -7.47 5.02
N LEU A 145 -13.41 -8.19 6.05
CA LEU A 145 -13.66 -9.62 6.22
C LEU A 145 -15.15 -9.92 6.42
N PHE A 146 -15.85 -9.14 7.25
CA PHE A 146 -17.23 -9.42 7.64
C PHE A 146 -18.30 -8.75 6.77
N LEU A 147 -18.05 -7.54 6.28
CA LEU A 147 -19.03 -6.80 5.50
C LEU A 147 -18.91 -7.21 4.03
N GLY A 148 -19.97 -7.81 3.48
CA GLY A 148 -20.07 -8.16 2.06
C GLY A 148 -19.76 -6.97 1.14
N ALA A 149 -19.39 -7.24 -0.12
CA ALA A 149 -18.93 -6.21 -1.08
C ALA A 149 -19.91 -5.02 -1.21
N LYS A 150 -21.22 -5.26 -1.07
CA LYS A 150 -22.26 -4.23 -1.09
C LYS A 150 -22.20 -3.23 0.08
N TYR A 151 -21.70 -3.62 1.25
CA TYR A 151 -21.65 -2.76 2.43
C TYR A 151 -20.32 -2.00 2.54
N ALA A 152 -19.21 -2.61 2.08
CA ALA A 152 -17.90 -1.97 2.06
C ALA A 152 -17.85 -0.75 1.13
N SER A 153 -18.58 -0.77 0.00
CA SER A 153 -18.66 0.36 -0.95
C SER A 153 -19.35 1.60 -0.39
N PHE A 154 -20.23 1.46 0.63
CA PHE A 154 -20.88 2.60 1.28
C PHE A 154 -20.00 3.29 2.32
N LEU A 155 -18.94 2.64 2.79
CA LEU A 155 -18.01 3.18 3.80
C LEU A 155 -16.78 3.85 3.18
N GLN A 156 -16.62 3.75 1.86
CA GLN A 156 -15.52 4.35 1.09
C GLN A 156 -15.94 5.65 0.36
N ALA A 157 -17.16 6.14 0.60
CA ALA A 157 -17.71 7.39 0.05
C ALA A 157 -17.51 8.56 1.02
#